data_AF-A0A0P7BE29-F1
#
_entry.id   AF-A0A0P7BE29-F1
#
_cell.length_a   1.000
_cell.length_b   1.000
_cell.length_c   1.000
_cell.angle_alpha   90.00
_cell.angle_beta   90.00
_cell.angle_gamma   90.00
#
_symmetry.space_group_name_H-M   'P 1'
#
loop_
_entity.id
_entity.type
_entity.pdbx_description
1 polymer ?
#
loop_
_entity_poly.entity_id
_entity_poly.type
_entity_poly.pdbx_seq_one_letter_code
_entity_poly.pdbx_strand_id
1 'polypeptide(L)'
;MEPSVEALLKDSDFDPSLLERVSVRRYKAPLVIVAPDPSWPQTFDILQARIKSALGSTAVSITHVGSTSIPGLRAKPVIDIDLVVEDVTDEASYVGPLEAVGFQFLVRERHWHEHRFFCGYEPISTNLHVWGPRCPETARHAIFADWLRRNEADRELYARAKSEAAAECQKCNSITDPFLAADDDAARTTAMNTMLRSITSLARPVLAKPLSQSPRTFTTLVPLRPSLTPLTAAIRRTALPMSFTPSAAGGADVVPASAISAHPAFCDMQIRCGPRNTMNGHTRLIQKRRHGFLYRMRSRTGRKILLRRRIKGRKNIAA
;
A
#
# COMPACT_ATOMS: atom_id res chain seq x y z
N MET A 1 30.19 -12.67 -6.20
CA MET A 1 29.46 -11.94 -7.27
C MET A 1 28.23 -11.31 -6.63
N GLU A 2 28.09 -9.99 -6.72
CA GLU A 2 26.94 -9.24 -6.19
C GLU A 2 25.62 -9.66 -6.88
N PRO A 3 24.45 -9.50 -6.22
CA PRO A 3 23.17 -9.80 -6.85
C PRO A 3 22.95 -8.91 -8.10
N SER A 4 22.35 -9.48 -9.14
CA SER A 4 21.99 -8.74 -10.36
C SER A 4 21.06 -7.57 -10.05
N VAL A 5 21.20 -6.46 -10.78
CA VAL A 5 20.29 -5.31 -10.72
C VAL A 5 18.84 -5.73 -10.97
N GLU A 6 18.60 -6.66 -11.90
CA GLU A 6 17.26 -7.21 -12.16
C GLU A 6 16.70 -7.92 -10.94
N ALA A 7 17.56 -8.68 -10.23
CA ALA A 7 17.15 -9.38 -9.01
C ALA A 7 16.81 -8.39 -7.89
N LEU A 8 17.52 -7.27 -7.77
CA LEU A 8 17.22 -6.21 -6.80
C LEU A 8 15.90 -5.48 -7.12
N LEU A 9 15.61 -5.24 -8.40
CA LEU A 9 14.42 -4.50 -8.83
C LEU A 9 13.15 -5.36 -8.96
N LYS A 10 13.28 -6.69 -8.92
CA LYS A 10 12.12 -7.59 -8.99
C LYS A 10 11.23 -7.42 -7.76
N ASP A 11 10.01 -6.95 -7.96
CA ASP A 11 8.98 -6.94 -6.94
C ASP A 11 8.49 -8.38 -6.69
N SER A 12 8.48 -8.79 -5.41
CA SER A 12 7.87 -10.04 -4.96
C SER A 12 6.48 -9.77 -4.39
N ASP A 13 5.45 -10.36 -4.98
CA ASP A 13 4.11 -10.33 -4.40
C ASP A 13 4.07 -11.25 -3.17
N PHE A 14 3.67 -10.69 -2.03
CA PHE A 14 3.49 -11.47 -0.80
C PHE A 14 2.19 -12.27 -0.88
N ASP A 15 2.33 -13.59 -0.79
CA ASP A 15 1.22 -14.52 -0.65
C ASP A 15 1.32 -15.24 0.70
N PRO A 16 0.46 -14.92 1.68
CA PRO A 16 0.51 -15.54 3.01
C PRO A 16 0.18 -17.03 2.98
N SER A 17 -0.41 -17.56 1.90
CA SER A 17 -0.70 -18.99 1.79
C SER A 17 0.55 -19.84 1.54
N LEU A 18 1.64 -19.22 1.09
CA LEU A 18 2.93 -19.87 0.84
C LEU A 18 3.86 -19.84 2.06
N LEU A 19 3.39 -19.30 3.18
CA LEU A 19 4.12 -19.16 4.42
C LEU A 19 3.92 -20.41 5.29
N GLU A 20 5.02 -21.08 5.63
CA GLU A 20 5.03 -22.23 6.51
C GLU A 20 5.33 -21.77 7.94
N ARG A 21 4.34 -21.81 8.84
CA ARG A 21 4.53 -21.39 10.23
C ARG A 21 4.98 -22.55 11.11
N VAL A 22 6.13 -22.39 11.74
CA VAL A 22 6.77 -23.35 12.64
C VAL A 22 6.28 -23.16 14.08
N SER A 23 6.22 -21.91 14.55
CA SER A 23 5.75 -21.61 15.90
C SER A 23 5.16 -20.20 15.99
N VAL A 24 4.62 -19.86 17.16
CA VAL A 24 3.98 -18.55 17.43
C VAL A 24 4.78 -17.80 18.48
N ARG A 25 4.87 -16.47 18.32
CA ARG A 25 5.54 -15.59 19.28
C ARG A 25 4.94 -15.76 20.70
N ARG A 26 5.81 -15.82 21.71
CA ARG A 26 5.43 -15.90 23.13
C ARG A 26 4.74 -14.63 23.60
N TYR A 27 5.27 -13.49 23.20
CA TYR A 27 4.63 -12.20 23.44
C TYR A 27 4.88 -11.25 22.27
N LYS A 28 4.00 -10.27 22.14
CA LYS A 28 4.04 -9.28 21.09
C LYS A 28 4.67 -8.00 21.62
N ALA A 29 5.72 -7.53 20.96
CA ALA A 29 6.30 -6.24 21.27
C ALA A 29 5.25 -5.13 21.06
N PRO A 30 5.16 -4.15 21.98
CA PRO A 30 4.19 -3.07 21.85
C PRO A 30 4.47 -2.26 20.58
N LEU A 31 3.40 -1.84 19.90
CA LEU A 31 3.48 -1.09 18.64
C LEU A 31 3.72 0.41 18.95
N VAL A 32 4.81 0.71 19.67
CA VAL A 32 5.19 2.06 20.10
C VAL A 32 6.45 2.48 19.36
N ILE A 33 6.42 3.69 18.79
CA ILE A 33 7.60 4.30 18.17
C ILE A 33 8.27 5.19 19.21
N VAL A 34 9.52 4.88 19.53
CA VAL A 34 10.32 5.60 20.50
C VAL A 34 11.27 6.58 19.82
N ALA A 35 11.83 7.49 20.61
CA ALA A 35 12.96 8.30 20.16
C ALA A 35 14.17 7.40 19.83
N PRO A 36 15.12 7.86 19.01
CA PRO A 36 16.33 7.10 18.72
C PRO A 36 17.08 6.80 20.02
N ASP A 37 17.39 5.53 20.25
CA ASP A 37 18.11 5.10 21.44
C ASP A 37 19.59 4.88 21.09
N PRO A 38 20.53 5.59 21.73
CA PRO A 38 21.95 5.44 21.44
C PRO A 38 22.51 4.08 21.87
N SER A 39 21.77 3.26 22.61
CA SER A 39 22.17 1.92 23.07
C SER A 39 21.90 0.80 22.05
N TRP A 40 21.17 1.07 20.96
CA TRP A 40 20.84 0.07 19.95
C TRP A 40 22.07 -0.58 19.28
N PRO A 41 23.12 0.15 18.89
CA PRO A 41 24.32 -0.46 18.33
C PRO A 41 24.99 -1.45 19.30
N GLN A 42 25.12 -1.08 20.57
CA GLN A 42 25.71 -1.94 21.61
C GLN A 42 24.83 -3.16 21.87
N THR A 43 23.50 -2.98 21.82
CA THR A 43 22.55 -4.09 21.93
C THR A 43 22.69 -5.05 20.75
N PHE A 44 22.89 -4.53 19.54
CA PHE A 44 23.21 -5.34 18.37
C PHE A 44 24.54 -6.09 18.55
N ASP A 45 25.59 -5.44 19.05
CA ASP A 45 26.90 -6.09 19.26
C ASP A 45 26.79 -7.29 20.23
N ILE A 46 25.99 -7.17 21.30
CA ILE A 46 25.69 -8.27 22.23
C ILE A 46 24.97 -9.42 21.50
N LEU A 47 23.97 -9.12 20.69
CA LEU A 47 23.21 -10.11 19.93
C LEU A 47 24.08 -10.78 18.85
N GLN A 48 24.92 -10.00 18.16
CA GLN A 48 25.87 -10.49 17.17
C GLN A 48 26.88 -11.44 17.81
N ALA A 49 27.46 -11.08 18.96
CA ALA A 49 28.38 -11.94 19.70
C ALA A 49 27.69 -13.24 20.15
N ARG A 50 26.43 -13.17 20.59
CA ARG A 50 25.63 -14.34 20.96
C ARG A 50 25.40 -15.29 19.78
N ILE A 51 24.99 -14.76 18.62
CA ILE A 51 24.79 -15.55 17.40
C ILE A 51 26.12 -16.16 16.94
N LYS A 52 27.19 -15.37 16.92
CA LYS A 52 28.52 -15.82 16.50
C LYS A 52 29.07 -16.92 17.40
N SER A 53 28.85 -16.82 18.72
CA SER A 53 29.23 -17.85 19.68
C SER A 53 28.48 -19.17 19.44
N ALA A 54 27.19 -19.09 19.09
CA ALA A 54 26.36 -20.27 18.82
C ALA A 54 26.70 -20.97 17.50
N LEU A 55 26.99 -20.19 16.45
CA LEU A 55 27.10 -20.70 15.08
C LEU A 55 28.55 -20.86 14.59
N GLY A 56 29.52 -20.18 15.21
CA GLY A 56 30.92 -20.24 14.78
C GLY A 56 31.08 -19.93 13.30
N SER A 57 31.64 -20.88 12.55
CA SER A 57 31.86 -20.78 11.10
C SER A 57 30.59 -20.92 10.26
N THR A 58 29.48 -21.40 10.82
CA THR A 58 28.19 -21.51 10.11
C THR A 58 27.62 -20.13 9.78
N ALA A 59 27.91 -19.12 10.61
CA ALA A 59 27.53 -17.74 10.35
C ALA A 59 28.53 -17.07 9.40
N VAL A 60 28.16 -16.94 8.13
CA VAL A 60 28.98 -16.28 7.09
C VAL A 60 29.04 -14.78 7.30
N SER A 61 27.89 -14.15 7.59
CA SER A 61 27.82 -12.72 7.93
C SER A 61 26.64 -12.41 8.84
N ILE A 62 26.82 -11.44 9.74
CA ILE A 62 25.77 -10.95 10.65
C ILE A 62 25.75 -9.43 10.55
N THR A 63 24.62 -8.85 10.11
CA THR A 63 24.51 -7.41 9.82
C THR A 63 23.32 -6.78 10.53
N HIS A 64 23.53 -5.60 11.13
CA HIS A 64 22.47 -4.81 11.74
C HIS A 64 21.65 -4.10 10.67
N VAL A 65 20.37 -4.46 10.56
CA VAL A 65 19.46 -3.92 9.55
C VAL A 65 18.24 -3.27 10.20
N GLY A 66 17.33 -2.77 9.36
CA GLY A 66 16.13 -2.10 9.83
C GLY A 66 16.38 -0.67 10.31
N SER A 67 15.42 -0.10 11.03
CA SER A 67 15.47 1.31 11.42
C SER A 67 16.33 1.59 12.64
N THR A 68 16.60 0.57 13.46
CA THR A 68 17.46 0.71 14.65
C THR A 68 18.94 0.77 14.31
N SER A 69 19.34 0.41 13.08
CA SER A 69 20.72 0.55 12.58
C SER A 69 21.04 1.92 11.97
N ILE A 70 20.06 2.83 11.94
CA ILE A 70 20.18 4.17 11.37
C ILE A 70 20.21 5.18 12.52
N PRO A 71 21.34 5.88 12.74
CA PRO A 71 21.45 6.88 13.80
C PRO A 71 20.43 8.01 13.65
N GLY A 72 19.82 8.40 14.78
CA GLY A 72 18.86 9.50 14.83
C GLY A 72 17.46 9.18 14.28
N LEU A 73 17.19 7.94 13.86
CA LEU A 73 15.89 7.55 13.33
C LEU A 73 14.96 6.98 14.42
N ARG A 74 13.76 7.55 14.54
CA ARG A 74 12.71 7.02 15.42
C ARG A 74 12.26 5.65 14.93
N ALA A 75 12.20 4.67 15.82
CA ALA A 75 11.89 3.30 15.46
C ALA A 75 11.06 2.60 16.54
N LYS A 76 10.55 1.42 16.20
CA LYS A 76 10.09 0.47 17.22
C LYS A 76 11.34 -0.09 17.91
N PRO A 77 11.32 -0.34 19.23
CA PRO A 77 12.44 -0.87 19.97
C PRO A 77 12.63 -2.38 19.66
N VAL A 78 12.99 -2.68 18.42
CA VAL A 78 13.20 -4.02 17.88
C VAL A 78 14.45 -4.02 17.03
N ILE A 79 15.40 -4.90 17.33
CA ILE A 79 16.63 -5.05 16.54
C ILE A 79 16.35 -6.00 15.38
N ASP A 80 16.56 -5.57 14.14
CA ASP A 80 16.48 -6.43 12.97
C ASP A 80 17.90 -6.85 12.56
N ILE A 81 18.13 -8.14 12.34
CA ILE A 81 19.44 -8.72 12.01
C ILE A 81 19.29 -9.60 10.77
N ASP A 82 20.18 -9.40 9.80
CA ASP A 82 20.39 -10.35 8.71
C ASP A 82 21.55 -11.28 9.08
N LEU A 83 21.28 -12.58 9.06
CA LEU A 83 22.25 -13.66 9.18
C LEU A 83 22.36 -14.36 7.82
N VAL A 84 23.57 -14.46 7.30
CA VAL A 84 23.86 -15.26 6.11
C VAL A 84 24.52 -16.56 6.55
N VAL A 85 23.99 -17.67 6.05
CA VAL A 85 24.57 -19.02 6.18
C VAL A 85 24.85 -19.56 4.78
N GLU A 86 25.75 -20.55 4.66
CA GLU A 86 26.13 -21.11 3.35
C GLU A 86 24.95 -21.84 2.68
N ASP A 87 24.20 -22.63 3.46
CA ASP A 87 22.98 -23.29 3.03
C ASP A 87 21.85 -23.06 4.04
N VAL A 88 20.80 -22.36 3.61
CA VAL A 88 19.61 -22.07 4.44
C VAL A 88 18.73 -23.30 4.60
N THR A 89 18.84 -24.27 3.71
CA THR A 89 18.03 -25.49 3.79
C THR A 89 18.59 -26.48 4.80
N ASP A 90 19.88 -26.35 5.16
CA ASP A 90 20.52 -27.11 6.25
C ASP A 90 20.18 -26.54 7.62
N GLU A 91 18.89 -26.62 7.98
CA GLU A 91 18.34 -26.18 9.26
C GLU A 91 18.99 -26.88 10.46
N ALA A 92 19.48 -28.11 10.29
CA ALA A 92 20.13 -28.86 11.35
C ALA A 92 21.41 -28.18 11.84
N SER A 93 22.12 -27.46 10.94
CA SER A 93 23.38 -26.79 11.27
C SER A 93 23.23 -25.54 12.14
N TYR A 94 22.06 -24.89 12.16
CA TYR A 94 21.90 -23.59 12.84
C TYR A 94 20.63 -23.44 13.69
N VAL A 95 19.53 -24.17 13.44
CA VAL A 95 18.29 -24.00 14.20
C VAL A 95 18.49 -24.33 15.68
N GLY A 96 19.00 -25.53 15.98
CA GLY A 96 19.24 -25.98 17.35
C GLY A 96 20.17 -25.05 18.14
N PRO A 97 21.35 -24.68 17.60
CA PRO A 97 22.22 -23.70 18.24
C PRO A 97 21.58 -22.32 18.46
N LEU A 98 20.80 -21.80 17.51
CA LEU A 98 20.09 -20.52 17.66
C LEU A 98 19.00 -20.59 18.74
N GLU A 99 18.25 -21.69 18.80
CA GLU A 99 17.24 -21.93 19.83
C GLU A 99 17.87 -22.03 21.22
N ALA A 100 19.03 -22.69 21.34
CA ALA A 100 19.78 -22.79 22.59
C ALA A 100 20.22 -21.43 23.16
N VAL A 101 20.45 -20.43 22.29
CA VAL A 101 20.77 -19.06 22.71
C VAL A 101 19.56 -18.11 22.71
N GLY A 102 18.35 -18.66 22.61
CA GLY A 102 17.09 -17.94 22.87
C GLY A 102 16.41 -17.34 21.64
N PHE A 103 16.81 -17.72 20.42
CA PHE A 103 16.07 -17.36 19.20
C PHE A 103 15.05 -18.44 18.87
N GLN A 104 13.77 -18.07 18.86
CA GLN A 104 12.68 -18.97 18.52
C GLN A 104 12.43 -18.99 17.01
N PHE A 105 12.39 -20.17 16.42
CA PHE A 105 12.09 -20.34 14.99
C PHE A 105 10.59 -20.19 14.71
N LEU A 106 10.21 -19.19 13.92
CA LEU A 106 8.81 -18.85 13.67
C LEU A 106 8.30 -19.35 12.32
N VAL A 107 9.03 -19.10 11.22
CA VAL A 107 8.47 -19.21 9.86
C VAL A 107 9.52 -19.66 8.83
N ARG A 108 9.09 -20.47 7.86
CA ARG A 108 9.80 -20.75 6.61
C ARG A 108 9.07 -20.12 5.42
N GLU A 109 9.81 -19.40 4.59
CA GLU A 109 9.31 -18.77 3.36
C GLU A 109 10.13 -19.25 2.16
N ARG A 110 9.94 -20.51 1.78
CA ARG A 110 10.67 -21.17 0.68
C ARG A 110 10.61 -20.40 -0.63
N HIS A 111 9.42 -19.87 -0.94
CA HIS A 111 9.14 -19.10 -2.14
C HIS A 111 9.86 -17.73 -2.19
N TRP A 112 10.35 -17.24 -1.06
CA TRP A 112 11.04 -15.95 -0.93
C TRP A 112 12.48 -16.19 -0.49
N HIS A 113 13.30 -16.66 -1.44
CA HIS A 113 14.75 -16.88 -1.25
C HIS A 113 15.10 -17.85 -0.11
N GLU A 114 14.25 -18.86 0.13
CA GLU A 114 14.43 -19.81 1.25
C GLU A 114 14.51 -19.14 2.63
N HIS A 115 13.93 -17.95 2.79
CA HIS A 115 14.01 -17.19 4.03
C HIS A 115 13.53 -17.99 5.25
N ARG A 116 14.32 -17.95 6.35
CA ARG A 116 13.89 -18.43 7.67
C ARG A 116 13.84 -17.27 8.64
N PHE A 117 12.76 -17.23 9.42
CA PHE A 117 12.51 -16.14 10.34
C PHE A 117 12.51 -16.62 11.80
N PHE A 118 13.33 -15.96 12.62
CA PHE A 118 13.44 -16.19 14.05
C PHE A 118 13.12 -14.91 14.82
N CYS A 119 12.65 -15.08 16.06
CA CYS A 119 12.54 -13.97 17.00
C CYS A 119 13.33 -14.23 18.29
N GLY A 120 14.04 -13.21 18.75
CA GLY A 120 14.64 -13.14 20.08
C GLY A 120 13.83 -12.22 20.99
N TYR A 121 13.92 -12.44 22.29
CA TYR A 121 13.18 -11.68 23.30
C TYR A 121 14.09 -10.89 24.25
N GLU A 122 15.37 -11.27 24.34
CA GLU A 122 16.34 -10.70 25.26
C GLU A 122 17.64 -10.33 24.53
N PRO A 123 18.28 -9.20 24.88
CA PRO A 123 17.86 -8.23 25.91
C PRO A 123 16.68 -7.34 25.46
N ILE A 124 16.38 -7.34 24.17
CA ILE A 124 15.26 -6.64 23.55
C ILE A 124 14.64 -7.54 22.49
N SER A 125 13.40 -7.24 22.10
CA SER A 125 12.77 -7.91 20.96
C SER A 125 13.67 -7.84 19.73
N THR A 126 13.96 -8.98 19.13
CA THR A 126 14.90 -9.10 18.01
C THR A 126 14.24 -9.91 16.91
N ASN A 127 14.40 -9.46 15.68
CA ASN A 127 13.99 -10.17 14.48
C ASN A 127 15.25 -10.63 13.77
N LEU A 128 15.40 -11.94 13.58
CA LEU A 128 16.56 -12.53 12.94
C LEU A 128 16.10 -13.17 11.63
N HIS A 129 16.64 -12.65 10.52
CA HIS A 129 16.35 -13.08 9.17
C HIS A 129 17.52 -13.90 8.65
N VAL A 130 17.28 -15.15 8.28
CA VAL A 130 18.32 -16.05 7.76
C VAL A 130 18.20 -16.16 6.24
N TRP A 131 19.32 -15.91 5.58
CA TRP A 131 19.44 -15.84 4.12
C TRP A 131 20.60 -16.69 3.61
N GLY A 132 20.49 -17.08 2.34
CA GLY A 132 21.57 -17.77 1.64
C GLY A 132 22.62 -16.78 1.13
N PRO A 133 23.77 -17.29 0.69
CA PRO A 133 24.82 -16.44 0.17
C PRO A 133 24.30 -15.70 -1.07
N ARG A 134 24.61 -14.40 -1.16
CA ARG A 134 24.24 -13.52 -2.29
C ARG A 134 22.74 -13.28 -2.45
N CYS A 135 21.94 -13.45 -1.39
CA CYS A 135 20.53 -13.08 -1.42
C CYS A 135 20.35 -11.59 -1.77
N PRO A 136 19.46 -11.21 -2.71
CA PRO A 136 19.19 -9.81 -3.02
C PRO A 136 18.67 -9.00 -1.82
N GLU A 137 17.95 -9.63 -0.88
CA GLU A 137 17.36 -8.92 0.27
C GLU A 137 18.41 -8.30 1.20
N THR A 138 19.52 -8.99 1.46
CA THR A 138 20.59 -8.44 2.30
C THR A 138 21.21 -7.19 1.67
N ALA A 139 21.37 -7.19 0.34
CA ALA A 139 21.81 -6.02 -0.40
C ALA A 139 20.75 -4.90 -0.39
N ARG A 140 19.45 -5.20 -0.51
CA ARG A 140 18.38 -4.19 -0.40
C ARG A 140 18.37 -3.53 0.98
N HIS A 141 18.50 -4.30 2.05
CA HIS A 141 18.57 -3.77 3.41
C HIS A 141 19.77 -2.84 3.60
N ALA A 142 20.95 -3.24 3.09
CA ALA A 142 22.16 -2.42 3.14
C ALA A 142 22.01 -1.11 2.36
N ILE A 143 21.54 -1.18 1.10
CA ILE A 143 21.30 -0.02 0.24
C ILE A 143 20.32 0.95 0.90
N PHE A 144 19.23 0.43 1.47
CA PHE A 144 18.23 1.24 2.13
C PHE A 144 18.78 1.96 3.37
N ALA A 145 19.52 1.25 4.23
CA ALA A 145 20.14 1.84 5.40
C ALA A 145 21.14 2.94 5.02
N ASP A 146 22.00 2.68 4.04
CA ASP A 146 22.96 3.65 3.54
C ASP A 146 22.30 4.88 2.91
N TRP A 147 21.20 4.70 2.17
CA TRP A 147 20.43 5.80 1.62
C TRP A 147 19.91 6.73 2.72
N LEU A 148 19.28 6.18 3.76
CA LEU A 148 18.72 6.97 4.86
C LEU A 148 19.80 7.62 5.75
N ARG A 149 21.01 7.06 5.81
CA ARG A 149 22.15 7.70 6.50
C ARG A 149 22.65 8.94 5.76
N ARG A 150 22.58 8.95 4.42
CA ARG A 150 23.08 10.04 3.57
C ARG A 150 22.01 11.10 3.23
N ASN A 151 20.74 10.76 3.32
CA ASN A 151 19.62 11.62 2.90
C ASN A 151 18.70 11.95 4.07
N GLU A 152 18.92 13.11 4.71
CA GLU A 152 18.14 13.55 5.87
C GLU A 152 16.65 13.76 5.56
N ALA A 153 16.32 14.40 4.44
CA ALA A 153 14.93 14.66 4.04
C ALA A 153 14.13 13.35 3.87
N ASP A 154 14.73 12.33 3.29
CA ASP A 154 14.09 11.02 3.10
C ASP A 154 14.00 10.23 4.42
N ARG A 155 15.00 10.36 5.29
CA ARG A 155 14.96 9.81 6.65
C ARG A 155 13.77 10.38 7.44
N GLU A 156 13.54 11.69 7.37
CA GLU A 156 12.38 12.34 7.99
C GLU A 156 11.06 11.90 7.36
N LEU A 157 10.99 11.84 6.03
CA LEU A 157 9.81 11.36 5.32
C LEU A 157 9.46 9.93 5.74
N TYR A 158 10.44 9.05 5.81
CA TYR A 158 10.27 7.67 6.26
C TYR A 158 9.82 7.59 7.73
N ALA A 159 10.41 8.41 8.62
CA ALA A 159 10.01 8.47 10.03
C ALA A 159 8.54 8.90 10.22
N ARG A 160 8.10 9.91 9.46
CA ARG A 160 6.70 10.36 9.46
C ARG A 160 5.77 9.28 8.96
N ALA A 161 6.05 8.70 7.79
CA ALA A 161 5.24 7.64 7.21
C ALA A 161 5.09 6.43 8.16
N LYS A 162 6.17 6.03 8.85
CA LYS A 162 6.12 4.97 9.85
C LYS A 162 5.25 5.34 11.05
N SER A 163 5.30 6.59 11.49
CA SER A 163 4.51 7.10 12.62
C SER A 163 3.02 7.16 12.31
N GLU A 164 2.66 7.63 11.11
CA GLU A 164 1.28 7.64 10.62
C GLU A 164 0.73 6.22 10.52
N ALA A 165 1.50 5.29 9.94
CA ALA A 165 1.10 3.89 9.82
C ALA A 165 0.91 3.21 11.18
N ALA A 166 1.78 3.49 12.15
CA ALA A 166 1.64 2.97 13.51
C ALA A 166 0.37 3.50 14.20
N ALA A 167 0.08 4.80 14.05
CA ALA A 167 -1.12 5.41 14.60
C ALA A 167 -2.40 4.85 13.95
N GLU A 168 -2.40 4.58 12.64
CA GLU A 168 -3.52 3.93 11.96
C GLU A 168 -3.72 2.48 12.45
N CYS A 169 -2.63 1.73 12.63
CA CYS A 169 -2.70 0.36 13.13
C CYS A 169 -3.26 0.28 14.56
N GLN A 170 -2.87 1.21 15.45
CA GLN A 170 -3.40 1.28 16.81
C GLN A 170 -4.90 1.55 16.83
N LYS A 171 -5.40 2.40 15.91
CA LYS A 171 -6.84 2.67 15.75
C LYS A 171 -7.62 1.46 15.24
N CYS A 172 -7.01 0.61 14.41
CA CYS A 172 -7.66 -0.61 13.91
C CYS A 172 -7.66 -1.74 14.96
N ASN A 173 -6.61 -1.86 15.77
CA ASN A 173 -6.52 -2.90 16.80
C ASN A 173 -7.56 -2.74 17.92
N SER A 174 -8.09 -1.54 18.16
CA SER A 174 -9.20 -1.34 19.10
C SER A 174 -10.57 -1.80 18.57
N ILE A 175 -10.64 -2.29 17.32
CA ILE A 175 -11.88 -2.65 16.62
C ILE A 175 -12.04 -4.17 16.42
N THR A 176 -11.05 -5.00 16.78
CA THR A 176 -11.07 -6.46 16.49
C THR A 176 -10.76 -7.37 17.68
N ASP A 177 -11.58 -8.43 17.78
CA ASP A 177 -11.56 -9.59 18.68
C ASP A 177 -10.16 -10.26 18.79
N PRO A 178 -9.70 -10.72 19.97
CA PRO A 178 -8.36 -11.27 20.19
C PRO A 178 -8.03 -12.54 19.38
N PHE A 179 -9.03 -13.20 18.78
CA PHE A 179 -8.86 -14.47 18.06
C PHE A 179 -8.41 -14.31 16.60
N LEU A 180 -8.46 -13.09 16.05
CA LEU A 180 -7.96 -12.76 14.69
C LEU A 180 -6.61 -12.04 14.71
N ALA A 181 -5.94 -11.96 15.86
CA ALA A 181 -4.63 -11.34 16.04
C ALA A 181 -3.46 -12.23 15.56
N ALA A 182 -3.71 -13.12 14.60
CA ALA A 182 -2.66 -13.70 13.79
C ALA A 182 -2.26 -12.68 12.73
N ASP A 183 -0.96 -12.55 12.49
CA ASP A 183 -0.38 -11.89 11.33
C ASP A 183 -0.13 -10.38 11.47
N ASP A 184 0.72 -10.04 12.46
CA ASP A 184 1.61 -8.89 12.32
C ASP A 184 2.54 -9.03 11.09
N ASP A 185 2.68 -10.22 10.50
CA ASP A 185 3.31 -10.41 9.19
C ASP A 185 2.57 -9.64 8.09
N ALA A 186 1.25 -9.51 8.13
CA ALA A 186 0.56 -8.67 7.14
C ALA A 186 0.89 -7.17 7.30
N ALA A 187 1.13 -6.71 8.53
CA ALA A 187 1.55 -5.33 8.81
C ALA A 187 3.04 -5.11 8.55
N ARG A 188 3.88 -6.11 8.80
CA ARG A 188 5.32 -6.13 8.50
C ARG A 188 5.54 -6.21 7.01
N THR A 189 4.77 -7.02 6.28
CA THR A 189 4.78 -7.09 4.82
C THR A 189 4.08 -5.88 4.19
N THR A 190 3.08 -5.26 4.82
CA THR A 190 2.59 -3.96 4.33
C THR A 190 3.64 -2.88 4.56
N ALA A 191 4.33 -2.85 5.70
CA ALA A 191 5.39 -1.90 5.99
C ALA A 191 6.66 -2.15 5.16
N MET A 192 7.00 -3.41 4.87
CA MET A 192 8.15 -3.84 4.09
C MET A 192 7.84 -3.75 2.59
N ASN A 193 6.63 -4.03 2.13
CA ASN A 193 6.18 -3.68 0.77
C ASN A 193 5.97 -2.18 0.61
N THR A 194 5.64 -1.42 1.66
CA THR A 194 5.61 0.05 1.61
C THR A 194 7.02 0.61 1.66
N MET A 195 7.94 0.00 2.41
CA MET A 195 9.37 0.32 2.41
C MET A 195 9.98 -0.03 1.06
N LEU A 196 9.72 -1.20 0.50
CA LEU A 196 10.15 -1.64 -0.83
C LEU A 196 9.50 -0.80 -1.93
N ARG A 197 8.18 -0.53 -1.91
CA ARG A 197 7.55 0.43 -2.84
C ARG A 197 8.11 1.85 -2.68
N SER A 198 8.50 2.25 -1.48
CA SER A 198 9.20 3.50 -1.24
C SER A 198 10.62 3.42 -1.80
N ILE A 199 11.35 2.31 -1.66
CA ILE A 199 12.67 2.06 -2.27
C ILE A 199 12.55 2.08 -3.80
N THR A 200 11.58 1.42 -4.43
CA THR A 200 11.36 1.44 -5.88
C THR A 200 10.92 2.84 -6.36
N SER A 201 10.19 3.59 -5.52
CA SER A 201 9.83 4.99 -5.77
C SER A 201 10.99 5.97 -5.57
N LEU A 202 11.90 5.70 -4.62
CA LEU A 202 13.06 6.51 -4.26
C LEU A 202 14.29 6.19 -5.13
N ALA A 203 14.39 4.99 -5.70
CA ALA A 203 15.43 4.56 -6.63
C ALA A 203 15.14 4.94 -8.09
N ARG A 204 13.89 5.30 -8.41
CA ARG A 204 13.47 5.73 -9.75
C ARG A 204 14.22 6.96 -10.31
N PRO A 205 14.60 7.98 -9.49
CA PRO A 205 15.41 9.09 -9.95
C PRO A 205 16.90 8.75 -10.11
N VAL A 206 17.40 7.73 -9.41
CA VAL A 206 18.84 7.36 -9.41
C VAL A 206 19.22 6.52 -10.64
N LEU A 207 18.27 5.76 -11.19
CA LEU A 207 18.47 4.92 -12.39
C LEU A 207 17.96 5.54 -13.70
N ALA A 208 17.28 6.69 -13.63
CA ALA A 208 16.91 7.43 -14.83
C ALA A 208 18.14 8.12 -15.40
N LYS A 209 18.70 7.59 -16.50
CA LYS A 209 19.62 8.34 -17.37
C LYS A 209 19.00 9.72 -17.62
N PRO A 210 19.74 10.84 -17.47
CA PRO A 210 19.22 12.13 -17.88
C PRO A 210 18.87 12.00 -19.37
N LEU A 211 17.58 12.10 -19.69
CA LEU A 211 17.15 12.21 -21.07
C LEU A 211 17.81 13.49 -21.60
N SER A 212 18.78 13.31 -22.49
CA SER A 212 19.35 14.39 -23.30
C SER A 212 18.20 15.25 -23.80
N GLN A 213 18.13 16.49 -23.33
CA GLN A 213 17.15 17.45 -23.79
C GLN A 213 17.46 17.74 -25.27
N SER A 214 16.78 17.03 -26.17
CA SER A 214 16.67 17.49 -27.55
C SER A 214 15.99 18.85 -27.51
N PRO A 215 16.54 19.91 -28.13
CA PRO A 215 15.88 21.20 -28.19
C PRO A 215 14.52 20.99 -28.87
N ARG A 216 13.44 21.20 -28.11
CA ARG A 216 12.09 21.18 -28.68
C ARG A 216 11.90 22.48 -29.46
N THR A 217 11.81 22.36 -30.77
CA THR A 217 11.39 23.46 -31.64
C THR A 217 9.93 23.78 -31.32
N PHE A 218 9.69 24.95 -30.73
CA PHE A 218 8.34 25.45 -30.44
C PHE A 218 7.60 25.63 -31.76
N THR A 219 6.53 24.86 -31.99
CA THR A 219 5.61 25.11 -33.11
C THR A 219 4.43 25.89 -32.57
N THR A 220 4.30 27.16 -32.95
CA THR A 220 3.17 28.03 -32.64
C THR A 220 1.99 27.73 -33.56
N LEU A 221 1.30 26.62 -33.32
CA LEU A 221 -0.03 26.42 -33.92
C LEU A 221 -1.07 27.09 -33.04
N VAL A 222 -1.60 28.20 -33.54
CA VAL A 222 -2.73 28.94 -32.99
C VAL A 222 -3.95 28.02 -32.92
N PRO A 223 -4.57 27.80 -31.75
CA PRO A 223 -5.83 27.07 -31.69
C PRO A 223 -6.93 27.95 -32.30
N LEU A 224 -7.46 27.53 -33.45
CA LEU A 224 -8.69 28.07 -34.05
C LEU A 224 -9.85 27.87 -33.07
N ARG A 225 -10.13 28.88 -32.25
CA ARG A 225 -11.34 28.99 -31.46
C ARG A 225 -12.39 29.69 -32.33
N PRO A 226 -13.58 29.12 -32.57
CA PRO A 226 -14.63 29.85 -33.27
C PRO A 226 -15.12 30.99 -32.37
N SER A 227 -14.83 32.24 -32.77
CA SER A 227 -15.41 33.43 -32.14
C SER A 227 -16.81 33.66 -32.70
N LEU A 228 -17.84 33.51 -31.85
CA LEU A 228 -19.17 34.01 -32.13
C LEU A 228 -19.18 35.53 -31.94
N THR A 229 -18.82 36.28 -32.97
CA THR A 229 -19.11 37.71 -33.05
C THR A 229 -20.54 37.88 -33.59
N PRO A 230 -21.46 38.54 -32.85
CA PRO A 230 -22.73 38.92 -33.42
C PRO A 230 -22.49 40.09 -34.39
N LEU A 231 -22.80 39.86 -35.67
CA LEU A 231 -22.82 40.91 -36.68
C LEU A 231 -23.97 41.87 -36.32
N THR A 232 -23.64 43.08 -35.89
CA THR A 232 -24.58 44.18 -35.72
C THR A 232 -25.00 44.70 -37.09
N ALA A 233 -25.96 44.03 -37.72
CA ALA A 233 -26.69 44.59 -38.85
C ALA A 233 -27.81 45.48 -38.30
N ALA A 234 -27.64 46.79 -38.49
CA ALA A 234 -28.65 47.80 -38.24
C ALA A 234 -29.91 47.50 -39.05
N ILE A 235 -30.98 47.08 -38.37
CA ILE A 235 -32.33 47.08 -38.93
C ILE A 235 -33.16 48.09 -38.14
N ARG A 236 -33.53 49.13 -38.87
CA ARG A 236 -34.40 50.25 -38.49
C ARG A 236 -35.61 49.78 -37.69
N ARG A 237 -35.82 50.45 -36.56
CA ARG A 237 -37.09 50.45 -35.82
C ARG A 237 -38.19 51.03 -36.71
N THR A 238 -39.21 50.23 -37.01
CA THR A 238 -40.56 50.72 -37.31
C THR A 238 -41.51 50.09 -36.30
N ALA A 239 -42.06 50.93 -35.43
CA ALA A 239 -43.00 50.56 -34.39
C ALA A 239 -44.37 50.26 -34.99
N LEU A 240 -44.91 49.08 -34.71
CA LEU A 240 -46.35 48.80 -34.67
C LEU A 240 -46.62 47.80 -33.53
N PRO A 241 -47.63 48.02 -32.67
CA PRO A 241 -47.96 47.08 -31.61
C PRO A 241 -48.85 45.98 -32.19
N MET A 242 -48.28 44.79 -32.41
CA MET A 242 -49.07 43.60 -32.71
C MET A 242 -49.10 42.71 -31.48
N SER A 243 -50.29 42.64 -30.89
CA SER A 243 -50.70 41.75 -29.82
C SER A 243 -50.36 40.30 -30.16
N PHE A 244 -49.54 39.67 -29.32
CA PHE A 244 -49.22 38.25 -29.44
C PHE A 244 -50.37 37.44 -28.83
N THR A 245 -51.26 36.92 -29.67
CA THR A 245 -52.20 35.85 -29.29
C THR A 245 -51.50 34.51 -29.47
N PRO A 246 -51.36 33.66 -28.43
CA PRO A 246 -50.76 32.35 -28.61
C PRO A 246 -51.72 31.46 -29.42
N SER A 247 -51.32 31.13 -30.64
CA SER A 247 -51.99 30.13 -31.47
C SER A 247 -51.80 28.75 -30.84
N ALA A 248 -52.89 28.05 -30.58
CA ALA A 248 -52.89 26.64 -30.21
C ALA A 248 -52.31 25.82 -31.37
N ALA A 249 -51.02 25.50 -31.28
CA ALA A 249 -50.35 24.56 -32.17
C ALA A 249 -49.66 23.53 -31.28
N GLY A 250 -50.12 22.28 -31.39
CA GLY A 250 -49.63 21.14 -30.62
C GLY A 250 -48.11 21.04 -30.69
N GLY A 251 -47.46 21.32 -29.56
CA GLY A 251 -46.08 20.95 -29.36
C GLY A 251 -46.00 19.43 -29.36
N ALA A 252 -45.30 18.87 -30.35
CA ALA A 252 -44.86 17.49 -30.29
C ALA A 252 -43.96 17.35 -29.06
N ASP A 253 -44.56 16.86 -27.97
CA ASP A 253 -43.88 16.64 -26.70
C ASP A 253 -42.97 15.41 -26.88
N VAL A 254 -41.69 15.64 -27.18
CA VAL A 254 -40.68 14.58 -27.41
C VAL A 254 -40.33 13.84 -26.10
N VAL A 255 -40.96 14.20 -24.98
CA VAL A 255 -40.71 13.62 -23.67
C VAL A 255 -42.05 13.16 -23.08
N PRO A 256 -42.22 11.88 -22.72
CA PRO A 256 -43.45 11.40 -22.08
C PRO A 256 -43.76 12.21 -20.82
N ALA A 257 -45.03 12.57 -20.59
CA ALA A 257 -45.45 13.29 -19.38
C ALA A 257 -45.04 12.58 -18.06
N SER A 258 -44.82 11.27 -18.10
CA SER A 258 -44.29 10.46 -16.99
C SER A 258 -42.80 10.70 -16.67
N ALA A 259 -42.07 11.43 -17.52
CA ALA A 259 -40.67 11.78 -17.32
C ALA A 259 -40.47 13.17 -16.70
N ILE A 260 -41.55 13.92 -16.46
CA ILE A 260 -41.53 15.21 -15.78
C ILE A 260 -41.92 14.96 -14.32
N SER A 261 -40.94 15.06 -13.41
CA SER A 261 -41.21 15.04 -11.97
C SER A 261 -41.86 16.36 -11.57
N ALA A 262 -43.19 16.46 -11.67
CA ALA A 262 -43.95 17.58 -11.14
C ALA A 262 -44.32 17.28 -9.67
N HIS A 263 -43.96 18.18 -8.75
CA HIS A 263 -44.52 18.14 -7.39
C HIS A 263 -45.85 18.92 -7.42
N PRO A 264 -46.97 18.40 -6.88
CA PRO A 264 -48.29 19.05 -6.95
C PRO A 264 -48.37 20.46 -6.35
N ALA A 265 -47.34 20.92 -5.64
CA ALA A 265 -47.26 22.26 -5.07
C ALA A 265 -46.73 23.33 -6.05
N PHE A 266 -46.17 22.92 -7.20
CA PHE A 266 -45.40 23.82 -8.07
C PHE A 266 -45.94 23.95 -9.50
N CYS A 267 -47.19 23.53 -9.73
CA CYS A 267 -48.10 23.71 -10.88
C CYS A 267 -47.56 23.62 -12.32
N ASP A 268 -46.37 24.12 -12.66
CA ASP A 268 -45.71 24.01 -13.98
C ASP A 268 -44.17 24.22 -13.93
N MET A 269 -43.55 24.35 -12.75
CA MET A 269 -42.10 24.53 -12.67
C MET A 269 -41.35 23.20 -12.88
N GLN A 270 -40.66 23.07 -14.02
CA GLN A 270 -39.76 21.95 -14.27
C GLN A 270 -38.65 21.91 -13.20
N ILE A 271 -38.66 20.90 -12.34
CA ILE A 271 -37.60 20.67 -11.36
C ILE A 271 -36.33 20.25 -12.11
N ARG A 272 -35.48 21.21 -12.46
CA ARG A 272 -34.13 20.91 -12.94
C ARG A 272 -33.38 20.23 -11.79
N CYS A 273 -32.74 19.10 -12.09
CA CYS A 273 -31.98 18.26 -11.14
C CYS A 273 -32.82 17.41 -10.16
N GLY A 274 -34.10 17.16 -10.44
CA GLY A 274 -34.92 16.19 -9.69
C GLY A 274 -34.49 14.72 -9.90
N PRO A 275 -34.87 13.81 -8.98
CA PRO A 275 -34.57 12.39 -9.12
C PRO A 275 -35.22 11.83 -10.39
N ARG A 276 -34.41 11.15 -11.22
CA ARG A 276 -34.86 10.51 -12.47
C ARG A 276 -35.05 9.02 -12.26
N ASN A 277 -35.98 8.42 -13.00
CA ASN A 277 -36.14 6.96 -13.03
C ASN A 277 -35.02 6.28 -13.85
N THR A 278 -33.80 6.33 -13.32
CA THR A 278 -32.59 5.73 -13.94
C THR A 278 -32.59 4.21 -13.89
N MET A 279 -33.53 3.61 -13.15
CA MET A 279 -33.67 2.16 -13.03
C MET A 279 -34.64 1.56 -14.05
N ASN A 280 -35.24 2.38 -14.92
CA ASN A 280 -36.05 1.88 -16.02
C ASN A 280 -35.17 1.06 -16.99
N GLY A 281 -35.58 -0.17 -17.29
CA GLY A 281 -34.80 -1.11 -18.12
C GLY A 281 -33.65 -1.84 -17.42
N HIS A 282 -33.55 -1.82 -16.08
CA HIS A 282 -32.54 -2.59 -15.37
C HIS A 282 -32.75 -4.11 -15.50
N THR A 283 -31.66 -4.88 -15.60
CA THR A 283 -31.73 -6.35 -15.63
C THR A 283 -30.93 -6.97 -14.49
N ARG A 284 -31.39 -8.12 -13.98
CA ARG A 284 -30.68 -8.89 -12.93
C ARG A 284 -29.29 -9.34 -13.37
N LEU A 285 -29.10 -9.59 -14.67
CA LEU A 285 -27.79 -9.94 -15.23
C LEU A 285 -26.78 -8.80 -15.04
N ILE A 286 -27.15 -7.56 -15.37
CA ILE A 286 -26.27 -6.39 -15.17
C ILE A 286 -25.99 -6.18 -13.68
N GLN A 287 -27.00 -6.38 -12.83
CA GLN A 287 -26.84 -6.29 -11.38
C GLN A 287 -25.81 -7.29 -10.84
N LYS A 288 -25.90 -8.58 -11.23
CA LYS A 288 -24.92 -9.61 -10.83
C LYS A 288 -23.52 -9.32 -11.38
N ARG A 289 -23.39 -8.84 -12.62
CA ARG A 289 -22.10 -8.47 -13.21
C ARG A 289 -21.42 -7.30 -12.50
N ARG A 290 -22.17 -6.28 -12.08
CA ARG A 290 -21.61 -5.06 -11.46
C ARG A 290 -21.51 -5.12 -9.93
N HIS A 291 -22.38 -5.87 -9.28
CA HIS A 291 -22.55 -5.85 -7.81
C HIS A 291 -22.62 -7.24 -7.18
N GLY A 292 -22.51 -8.30 -7.97
CA GLY A 292 -22.55 -9.68 -7.47
C GLY A 292 -21.31 -10.08 -6.68
N PHE A 293 -21.44 -11.17 -5.94
CA PHE A 293 -20.41 -11.67 -5.03
C PHE A 293 -19.09 -11.98 -5.74
N LEU A 294 -19.14 -12.74 -6.85
CA LEU A 294 -17.94 -13.12 -7.61
C LEU A 294 -17.19 -11.92 -8.17
N TYR A 295 -17.91 -10.90 -8.66
CA TYR A 295 -17.30 -9.66 -9.14
C TYR A 295 -16.54 -8.94 -8.02
N ARG A 296 -17.12 -8.90 -6.82
CA ARG A 296 -16.48 -8.30 -5.64
C ARG A 296 -15.28 -9.12 -5.17
N MET A 297 -15.33 -10.45 -5.23
CA MET A 297 -14.21 -11.33 -4.81
C MET A 297 -12.95 -11.16 -5.69
N ARG A 298 -13.12 -10.91 -6.99
CA ARG A 298 -12.01 -10.79 -7.95
C ARG A 298 -11.11 -9.56 -7.75
N SER A 299 -11.62 -8.50 -7.12
CA SER A 299 -10.88 -7.24 -6.96
C SER A 299 -10.50 -6.98 -5.50
N ARG A 300 -9.34 -6.35 -5.27
CA ARG A 300 -8.87 -5.97 -3.93
C ARG A 300 -9.88 -5.05 -3.21
N THR A 301 -10.43 -4.07 -3.93
CA THR A 301 -11.44 -3.14 -3.40
C THR A 301 -12.78 -3.83 -3.14
N GLY A 302 -13.18 -4.79 -3.99
CA GLY A 302 -14.39 -5.57 -3.80
C GLY A 302 -14.34 -6.46 -2.57
N ARG A 303 -13.20 -7.14 -2.31
CA ARG A 303 -12.97 -7.94 -1.08
C ARG A 303 -13.12 -7.08 0.18
N LYS A 304 -12.55 -5.86 0.19
CA LYS A 304 -12.74 -4.90 1.29
C LYS A 304 -14.20 -4.49 1.50
N ILE A 305 -15.01 -4.37 0.44
CA ILE A 305 -16.44 -4.06 0.55
C ILE A 305 -17.21 -5.21 1.20
N LEU A 306 -16.91 -6.46 0.83
CA LEU A 306 -17.54 -7.64 1.43
C LEU A 306 -17.21 -7.75 2.91
N LEU A 307 -15.94 -7.56 3.27
CA LEU A 307 -15.48 -7.60 4.66
C LEU A 307 -16.21 -6.57 5.53
N ARG A 308 -16.28 -5.30 5.07
CA ARG A 308 -17.02 -4.24 5.79
C ARG A 308 -18.50 -4.56 6.00
N ARG A 309 -19.15 -5.19 5.00
CA ARG A 309 -20.57 -5.57 5.11
C ARG A 309 -20.79 -6.72 6.09
N ARG A 310 -19.85 -7.68 6.14
CA ARG A 310 -19.87 -8.78 7.11
C ARG A 310 -19.65 -8.29 8.53
N ILE A 311 -18.68 -7.40 8.75
CA ILE A 311 -18.43 -6.75 10.06
C ILE A 311 -19.68 -5.99 10.52
N LYS A 312 -20.39 -5.31 9.61
CA LYS A 312 -21.66 -4.62 9.92
C LYS A 312 -22.86 -5.57 10.11
N GLY A 313 -22.66 -6.89 10.12
CA GLY A 313 -23.72 -7.88 10.34
C GLY A 313 -24.78 -7.96 9.24
N ARG A 314 -24.48 -7.53 8.00
CA ARG A 314 -25.46 -7.57 6.90
C ARG A 314 -25.70 -9.02 6.45
N LYS A 315 -26.97 -9.44 6.44
CA LYS A 315 -27.39 -10.73 5.87
C LYS A 315 -27.05 -10.85 4.37
N ASN A 316 -27.23 -9.76 3.62
CA ASN A 316 -26.92 -9.69 2.18
C ASN A 316 -25.63 -8.91 1.92
N ILE A 317 -24.54 -9.65 1.69
CA ILE A 317 -23.20 -9.07 1.50
C ILE A 317 -22.95 -8.60 0.05
N ALA A 318 -23.60 -9.19 -0.94
CA ALA A 318 -23.54 -8.79 -2.35
C ALA A 318 -24.88 -9.05 -3.04
N ALA A 319 -25.04 -8.53 -4.27
CA ALA A 319 -26.29 -8.68 -5.04
C ALA A 319 -26.48 -10.09 -5.60
#